data_AF-A0A060ST44-F1
#
_entry.id   AF-A0A060ST44-F1
#
_cell.length_a   1.000
_cell.length_b   1.000
_cell.length_c   1.000
_cell.angle_alpha   90.00
_cell.angle_beta   90.00
_cell.angle_gamma   90.00
#
_symmetry.space_group_name_H-M   'P 1'
#
loop_
_entity.id
_entity.type
_entity.pdbx_description
1 polymer ?
#
loop_
_entity_poly.entity_id
_entity_poly.type
_entity_poly.pdbx_seq_one_letter_code
_entity_poly.pdbx_strand_id
1 'polypeptide(L)'
;MSSHRSRRRNLTREQLLQGLQILGPISAPLPPELPPSPPASRDSSPAPGHKRRHQPDSDDSRNKKPRVADVSSLSRPRSAPQVRLSSTAPTASSSSSRHEPSEDGEVKEESPSGSSFMPSGFSFMPVRRPRRGDNIPTSEWDAVYEKCFKKARMLRFSALARVAAAHSSTSKEYRPLRNPPNPNSSYAKHSLLMARLELIDSALHFVYGLWCKDYSVRTCYRAAWRTVDEFLKPTKKKLIAESNDEREKAFIGLLHMVDAHIHGRKLKYQAAAINIENDQKINRLYIQWKAEKAQQARAAAAAQNTPSGATPNMLPSPASSNSANSSNSTPLGGHGTPGHSVAADIDLQLDVPHRPGEPERQLPPPPAHIHIPVNTQFIYDRKSQCSGLLLSSHYMQTAQQTLNLPIMARYYPRTLARMMYTTLGPQDEHEPDFQDDDGELFWPSQAITGEGLGWVCLMGMAMVKEFGKEYGYQGVDGVVPRVNGEDMHGFPEPRFVPHTR
;
A
#
# COMPACT_ATOMS: atom_id res chain seq x y z
N MET A 1 -8.00 -23.16 6.01
CA MET A 1 -8.40 -22.02 5.17
C MET A 1 -7.69 -22.17 3.83
N SER A 2 -8.45 -22.45 2.76
CA SER A 2 -7.91 -22.79 1.43
C SER A 2 -7.73 -21.53 0.58
N SER A 3 -6.48 -21.21 0.20
CA SER A 3 -6.16 -20.09 -0.69
C SER A 3 -6.37 -20.52 -2.14
N HIS A 4 -7.48 -20.09 -2.75
CA HIS A 4 -7.71 -20.30 -4.17
C HIS A 4 -6.86 -19.33 -5.00
N ARG A 5 -5.71 -19.81 -5.47
CA ARG A 5 -4.93 -19.15 -6.53
C ARG A 5 -5.79 -19.12 -7.81
N SER A 6 -6.27 -17.94 -8.18
CA SER A 6 -6.90 -17.70 -9.48
C SER A 6 -5.87 -17.95 -10.59
N ARG A 7 -5.96 -19.13 -11.23
CA ARG A 7 -5.26 -19.41 -12.48
C ARG A 7 -5.78 -18.43 -13.52
N ARG A 8 -4.93 -17.49 -13.96
CA ARG A 8 -5.19 -16.66 -15.14
C ARG A 8 -5.46 -17.59 -16.32
N ARG A 9 -6.72 -17.64 -16.78
CA ARG A 9 -7.10 -18.37 -17.99
C ARG A 9 -6.61 -17.56 -19.18
N ASN A 10 -5.89 -18.21 -20.08
CA ASN A 10 -5.54 -17.64 -21.37
C ASN A 10 -6.85 -17.42 -22.14
N LEU A 11 -7.16 -16.16 -22.44
CA LEU A 11 -8.32 -15.80 -23.25
C LEU A 11 -8.14 -16.41 -24.65
N THR A 12 -9.14 -17.11 -25.15
CA THR A 12 -9.10 -17.64 -26.51
C THR A 12 -9.27 -16.51 -27.51
N ARG A 13 -8.80 -16.73 -28.75
CA ARG A 13 -8.93 -15.74 -29.84
C ARG A 13 -10.38 -15.33 -30.06
N GLU A 14 -11.34 -16.25 -29.95
CA GLU A 14 -12.76 -15.91 -30.10
C GLU A 14 -13.25 -14.98 -28.98
N GLN A 15 -12.84 -15.22 -27.73
CA GLN A 15 -13.21 -14.36 -26.59
C GLN A 15 -12.64 -12.95 -26.74
N LEU A 16 -11.44 -12.83 -27.29
CA LEU A 16 -10.83 -11.53 -27.59
C LEU A 16 -11.61 -10.80 -28.70
N LEU A 17 -11.97 -11.51 -29.78
CA LEU A 17 -12.75 -10.95 -30.89
C LEU A 17 -14.16 -10.53 -30.45
N GLN A 18 -14.79 -11.30 -29.56
CA GLN A 18 -16.10 -10.96 -29.00
C GLN A 18 -16.02 -9.74 -28.08
N GLY A 19 -14.95 -9.61 -27.29
CA GLY A 19 -14.67 -8.41 -26.50
C GLY A 19 -14.41 -7.17 -27.38
N LEU A 20 -13.73 -7.33 -28.51
CA LEU A 20 -13.51 -6.26 -29.48
C LEU A 20 -14.81 -5.84 -30.18
N GLN A 21 -15.77 -6.76 -30.36
CA GLN A 21 -17.07 -6.47 -30.96
C GLN A 21 -17.93 -5.57 -30.05
N ILE A 22 -17.74 -5.64 -28.72
CA ILE A 22 -18.41 -4.76 -27.74
C ILE A 22 -17.94 -3.30 -27.86
N LEU A 23 -16.72 -3.07 -28.35
CA LEU A 23 -16.16 -1.72 -28.52
C LEU A 23 -16.77 -0.95 -29.71
N GLY A 24 -17.63 -1.60 -30.50
CA GLY A 24 -18.23 -1.01 -31.70
C GLY A 24 -17.21 -0.77 -32.82
N PRO A 25 -17.66 -0.31 -34.01
CA PRO A 25 -16.76 0.12 -35.07
C PRO A 25 -15.92 1.29 -34.57
N ILE A 26 -14.60 1.06 -34.45
CA ILE A 26 -13.63 2.10 -34.07
C ILE A 26 -13.68 3.15 -35.17
N SER A 27 -14.18 4.35 -34.84
CA SER A 27 -14.24 5.48 -35.76
C SER A 27 -12.88 5.68 -36.43
N ALA A 28 -12.90 5.92 -37.75
CA ALA A 28 -11.69 6.12 -38.54
C ALA A 28 -10.75 7.16 -37.88
N PRO A 29 -9.43 6.94 -37.89
CA PRO A 29 -8.47 7.90 -37.34
C PRO A 29 -8.73 9.28 -37.96
N LEU A 30 -8.70 10.31 -37.12
CA LEU A 30 -8.89 11.69 -37.55
C LEU A 30 -7.95 12.00 -38.74
N PRO A 31 -8.45 12.65 -39.80
CA PRO A 31 -7.62 13.01 -40.94
C PRO A 31 -6.42 13.86 -40.48
N PRO A 32 -5.23 13.68 -41.08
CA PRO A 32 -4.00 14.36 -40.67
C PRO A 32 -4.02 15.89 -40.85
N GLU A 33 -5.03 16.42 -41.54
CA GLU A 33 -5.23 17.86 -41.70
C GLU A 33 -6.22 18.37 -40.65
N LEU A 34 -5.66 18.81 -39.52
CA LEU A 34 -6.40 19.66 -38.58
C LEU A 34 -6.63 21.03 -39.23
N PRO A 35 -7.86 21.58 -39.17
CA PRO A 35 -8.11 22.93 -39.64
C PRO A 35 -7.20 23.94 -38.90
N PRO A 36 -6.74 25.01 -39.57
CA PRO A 36 -5.89 26.02 -38.95
C PRO A 36 -6.57 26.57 -37.69
N SER A 37 -5.83 26.55 -36.59
CA SER A 37 -6.34 27.02 -35.29
C SER A 37 -6.79 28.48 -35.39
N PRO A 38 -7.90 28.85 -34.75
CA PRO A 38 -8.35 30.24 -34.72
C PRO A 38 -7.29 31.14 -34.07
N PRO A 39 -7.17 32.40 -34.50
CA PRO A 39 -6.18 33.32 -33.96
C PRO A 39 -6.37 33.53 -32.45
N ALA A 40 -5.24 33.57 -31.74
CA ALA A 40 -5.17 33.78 -30.30
C ALA A 40 -5.97 35.02 -29.90
N SER A 41 -7.03 34.81 -29.11
CA SER A 41 -7.82 35.89 -28.53
C SER A 41 -6.98 36.61 -27.48
N ARG A 42 -6.89 37.94 -27.63
CA ARG A 42 -6.06 38.87 -26.86
C ARG A 42 -6.32 38.77 -25.36
N ASP A 43 -5.23 38.74 -24.60
CA ASP A 43 -5.20 38.95 -23.15
C ASP A 43 -5.69 40.35 -22.79
N SER A 44 -6.91 40.47 -22.29
CA SER A 44 -7.40 41.67 -21.60
C SER A 44 -8.55 41.29 -20.69
N SER A 45 -8.24 40.87 -19.45
CA SER A 45 -9.19 40.99 -18.35
C SER A 45 -8.47 41.33 -17.03
N PRO A 46 -8.91 42.40 -16.35
CA PRO A 46 -8.26 42.93 -15.16
C PRO A 46 -8.64 42.16 -13.90
N ALA A 47 -7.65 41.93 -13.04
CA ALA A 47 -7.82 41.34 -11.72
C ALA A 47 -8.36 42.36 -10.70
N PRO A 48 -9.39 42.05 -9.91
CA PRO A 48 -9.69 42.76 -8.68
C PRO A 48 -8.88 42.14 -7.53
N GLY A 49 -7.95 42.92 -6.99
CA GLY A 49 -7.23 42.56 -5.78
C GLY A 49 -8.10 42.71 -4.54
N HIS A 50 -7.80 41.95 -3.49
CA HIS A 50 -8.05 42.37 -2.11
C HIS A 50 -7.03 41.74 -1.14
N LYS A 51 -6.31 42.64 -0.48
CA LYS A 51 -5.48 42.41 0.70
C LYS A 51 -6.40 42.15 1.90
N ARG A 52 -6.23 41.03 2.61
CA ARG A 52 -6.53 40.99 4.06
C ARG A 52 -5.34 40.43 4.82
N ARG A 53 -4.80 41.36 5.61
CA ARG A 53 -3.76 41.23 6.62
C ARG A 53 -4.40 40.51 7.82
N HIS A 54 -3.92 39.32 8.18
CA HIS A 54 -4.25 38.69 9.46
C HIS A 54 -3.06 38.88 10.40
N GLN A 55 -3.31 39.59 11.51
CA GLN A 55 -2.43 39.64 12.68
C GLN A 55 -2.44 38.28 13.40
N PRO A 56 -1.32 37.91 14.05
CA PRO A 56 -1.29 36.83 15.03
C PRO A 56 -1.58 37.38 16.44
N ASP A 57 -2.58 36.83 17.11
CA ASP A 57 -2.80 37.03 18.54
C ASP A 57 -2.00 36.00 19.35
N SER A 58 -1.03 36.56 20.06
CA SER A 58 -0.62 36.37 21.46
C SER A 58 -1.18 35.22 22.29
N ASP A 59 -0.24 34.58 22.99
CA ASP A 59 -0.26 34.13 24.38
C ASP A 59 -1.53 33.45 24.93
N ASP A 60 -1.37 32.17 25.31
CA ASP A 60 -1.53 31.91 26.74
C ASP A 60 -0.70 30.74 27.27
N SER A 61 0.15 31.12 28.21
CA SER A 61 0.78 30.28 29.22
C SER A 61 -0.27 29.52 30.04
N ARG A 62 0.05 28.30 30.48
CA ARG A 62 -0.05 27.83 31.89
C ARG A 62 -0.12 26.31 32.04
N ASN A 63 0.43 25.89 33.17
CA ASN A 63 0.19 24.66 33.94
C ASN A 63 1.02 23.43 33.54
N LYS A 64 2.08 23.12 34.29
CA LYS A 64 2.21 22.64 35.69
C LYS A 64 2.47 21.14 35.70
N LYS A 65 3.71 20.80 36.09
CA LYS A 65 4.22 19.47 36.42
C LYS A 65 3.33 18.76 37.45
N PRO A 66 3.32 17.42 37.42
CA PRO A 66 3.42 16.65 38.66
C PRO A 66 4.73 15.86 38.71
N ARG A 67 5.48 16.15 39.76
CA ARG A 67 6.63 15.42 40.28
C ARG A 67 6.12 14.15 40.95
N VAL A 68 6.59 12.97 40.54
CA VAL A 68 6.48 11.75 41.37
C VAL A 68 7.85 11.10 41.45
N ALA A 69 8.18 10.72 42.68
CA ALA A 69 9.47 10.30 43.17
C ALA A 69 9.77 8.81 42.91
N ASP A 70 11.05 8.51 43.13
CA ASP A 70 11.74 7.24 43.32
C ASP A 70 10.90 6.05 43.81
N VAL A 71 11.23 4.87 43.25
CA VAL A 71 11.59 3.70 44.07
C VAL A 71 12.70 2.89 43.37
N SER A 72 13.72 2.58 44.16
CA SER A 72 14.80 1.59 44.07
C SER A 72 14.34 0.23 43.48
N SER A 73 15.13 -0.76 43.05
CA SER A 73 16.54 -1.15 43.25
C SER A 73 16.76 -2.48 42.51
N LEU A 74 18.03 -2.76 42.17
CA LEU A 74 18.67 -4.09 42.16
C LEU A 74 18.03 -5.22 41.33
N SER A 75 18.70 -5.61 40.23
CA SER A 75 19.39 -6.92 40.17
C SER A 75 20.18 -7.10 38.87
N ARG A 76 21.50 -7.12 39.04
CA ARG A 76 22.51 -7.67 38.12
C ARG A 76 22.37 -9.20 38.14
N PRO A 77 22.65 -9.93 37.05
CA PRO A 77 23.90 -10.70 37.12
C PRO A 77 24.66 -10.89 35.80
N ARG A 78 25.98 -10.95 35.99
CA ARG A 78 26.99 -11.84 35.38
C ARG A 78 27.05 -12.02 33.86
N SER A 79 28.12 -11.42 33.34
CA SER A 79 29.06 -11.91 32.34
C SER A 79 29.42 -13.40 32.47
N ALA A 80 29.49 -14.10 31.34
CA ALA A 80 30.29 -15.30 31.12
C ALA A 80 30.79 -15.33 29.66
N PRO A 81 31.90 -16.03 29.36
CA PRO A 81 32.87 -15.61 28.35
C PRO A 81 32.72 -16.30 26.99
N GLN A 82 33.43 -15.70 26.03
CA GLN A 82 33.72 -16.18 24.68
C GLN A 82 34.18 -17.64 24.63
N VAL A 83 33.66 -18.39 23.65
CA VAL A 83 34.36 -19.51 23.03
C VAL A 83 34.46 -19.22 21.54
N ARG A 84 35.67 -18.88 21.10
CA ARG A 84 36.10 -18.91 19.71
C ARG A 84 36.35 -20.36 19.34
N LEU A 85 35.69 -20.85 18.30
CA LEU A 85 36.10 -22.07 17.62
C LEU A 85 36.27 -21.75 16.13
N SER A 86 37.55 -21.76 15.77
CA SER A 86 38.10 -21.79 14.43
C SER A 86 37.65 -23.08 13.74
N SER A 87 37.08 -22.98 12.54
CA SER A 87 36.99 -24.15 11.64
C SER A 87 37.46 -23.77 10.24
N THR A 88 38.65 -24.29 9.98
CA THR A 88 39.32 -24.57 8.70
C THR A 88 38.40 -24.79 7.50
N ALA A 89 38.77 -24.14 6.41
CA ALA A 89 38.36 -24.45 5.05
C ALA A 89 38.82 -25.86 4.62
N PRO A 90 38.13 -26.45 3.63
CA PRO A 90 38.81 -27.25 2.62
C PRO A 90 38.55 -26.72 1.22
N THR A 91 39.64 -26.75 0.48
CA THR A 91 39.85 -26.51 -0.94
C THR A 91 39.25 -27.59 -1.83
N ALA A 92 38.87 -27.14 -3.04
CA ALA A 92 38.96 -27.83 -4.34
C ALA A 92 38.07 -29.05 -4.62
N SER A 93 37.22 -28.91 -5.64
CA SER A 93 37.06 -29.95 -6.66
C SER A 93 36.55 -29.36 -7.98
N SER A 94 37.42 -29.41 -8.97
CA SER A 94 37.19 -29.27 -10.41
C SER A 94 36.33 -30.41 -10.95
N SER A 95 35.34 -30.09 -11.79
CA SER A 95 34.75 -31.03 -12.76
C SER A 95 34.09 -30.22 -13.88
N SER A 96 34.72 -30.15 -15.04
CA SER A 96 34.58 -31.08 -16.17
C SER A 96 33.48 -30.62 -17.13
N SER A 97 33.97 -30.00 -18.20
CA SER A 97 33.28 -29.71 -19.46
C SER A 97 32.83 -31.02 -20.14
N ARG A 98 31.52 -31.15 -20.40
CA ARG A 98 31.03 -32.09 -21.41
C ARG A 98 30.49 -31.30 -22.59
N HIS A 99 31.16 -31.54 -23.71
CA HIS A 99 30.84 -31.11 -25.06
C HIS A 99 29.83 -32.12 -25.63
N GLU A 100 28.68 -31.66 -26.10
CA GLU A 100 27.84 -32.44 -27.03
C GLU A 100 27.94 -31.80 -28.42
N PRO A 101 28.06 -32.60 -29.50
CA PRO A 101 27.88 -32.13 -30.86
C PRO A 101 26.45 -32.47 -31.31
N SER A 102 25.65 -31.45 -31.63
CA SER A 102 24.47 -31.64 -32.47
C SER A 102 24.50 -30.63 -33.60
N GLU A 103 24.85 -31.20 -34.74
CA GLU A 103 24.72 -30.75 -36.11
C GLU A 103 23.24 -30.82 -36.48
N ASP A 104 22.61 -29.68 -36.74
CA ASP A 104 21.58 -29.60 -37.79
C ASP A 104 21.46 -28.15 -38.30
N GLY A 105 21.46 -28.03 -39.62
CA GLY A 105 21.59 -26.78 -40.34
C GLY A 105 20.25 -26.07 -40.50
N GLU A 106 20.15 -24.87 -39.92
CA GLU A 106 19.15 -23.89 -40.34
C GLU A 106 19.82 -22.61 -40.83
N VAL A 107 19.32 -22.15 -41.97
CA VAL A 107 19.85 -21.08 -42.81
C VAL A 107 19.82 -19.75 -42.06
N LYS A 108 21.01 -19.14 -41.97
CA LYS A 108 21.31 -17.88 -41.29
C LYS A 108 20.67 -16.70 -42.03
N GLU A 109 19.55 -16.17 -41.54
CA GLU A 109 19.12 -14.81 -41.89
C GLU A 109 20.02 -13.81 -41.14
N GLU A 110 20.80 -13.04 -41.89
CA GLU A 110 21.65 -11.96 -41.38
C GLU A 110 20.78 -10.87 -40.71
N SER A 111 20.67 -10.97 -39.39
CA SER A 111 20.23 -9.86 -38.55
C SER A 111 21.32 -8.78 -38.55
N PRO A 112 20.99 -7.49 -38.72
CA PRO A 112 21.97 -6.43 -38.69
C PRO A 112 22.70 -6.47 -37.35
N SER A 113 24.03 -6.42 -37.42
CA SER A 113 24.99 -6.36 -36.32
C SER A 113 24.78 -5.10 -35.48
N GLY A 114 23.69 -5.08 -34.71
CA GLY A 114 23.51 -4.19 -33.59
C GLY A 114 24.59 -4.54 -32.57
N SER A 115 25.56 -3.63 -32.43
CA SER A 115 26.53 -3.62 -31.34
C SER A 115 25.79 -3.92 -30.02
N SER A 116 25.91 -5.16 -29.55
CA SER A 116 25.42 -5.58 -28.25
C SER A 116 26.35 -4.94 -27.22
N PHE A 117 26.07 -3.69 -26.89
CA PHE A 117 26.65 -2.93 -25.77
C PHE A 117 26.16 -3.49 -24.42
N MET A 118 26.16 -4.82 -24.27
CA MET A 118 26.11 -5.44 -22.95
C MET A 118 27.57 -5.53 -22.51
N PRO A 119 28.09 -4.56 -21.72
CA PRO A 119 29.46 -4.64 -21.23
C PRO A 119 29.66 -6.01 -20.58
N SER A 120 30.66 -6.75 -21.04
CA SER A 120 31.05 -8.11 -20.58
C SER A 120 31.51 -8.17 -19.10
N GLY A 121 31.00 -7.29 -18.24
CA GLY A 121 31.43 -7.09 -16.85
C GLY A 121 30.31 -7.14 -15.81
N PHE A 122 29.07 -7.54 -16.15
CA PHE A 122 28.03 -7.72 -15.13
C PHE A 122 28.26 -9.02 -14.33
N SER A 123 29.33 -9.06 -13.53
CA SER A 123 29.52 -10.06 -12.46
C SER A 123 28.54 -9.87 -11.29
N PHE A 124 27.47 -9.07 -11.47
CA PHE A 124 26.51 -8.69 -10.43
C PHE A 124 25.26 -9.58 -10.43
N MET A 125 25.42 -10.89 -10.63
CA MET A 125 24.28 -11.80 -10.48
C MET A 125 23.80 -11.78 -9.01
N PRO A 126 22.50 -11.56 -8.75
CA PRO A 126 21.98 -11.60 -7.40
C PRO A 126 22.13 -13.00 -6.80
N VAL A 127 22.42 -13.07 -5.50
CA VAL A 127 22.45 -14.32 -4.75
C VAL A 127 21.03 -14.79 -4.53
N ARG A 128 20.70 -15.96 -5.10
CA ARG A 128 19.40 -16.60 -4.89
C ARG A 128 19.37 -17.26 -3.52
N ARG A 129 18.51 -16.77 -2.64
CA ARG A 129 18.30 -17.36 -1.30
C ARG A 129 17.18 -18.40 -1.36
N PRO A 130 17.20 -19.43 -0.51
CA PRO A 130 16.04 -20.28 -0.33
C PRO A 130 14.81 -19.44 0.04
N ARG A 131 13.68 -19.70 -0.63
CA ARG A 131 12.41 -19.02 -0.38
C ARG A 131 11.92 -19.34 1.04
N ARG A 132 11.58 -18.30 1.81
CA ARG A 132 10.92 -18.38 3.12
C ARG A 132 9.48 -18.87 3.00
N GLY A 133 8.81 -18.51 1.90
CA GLY A 133 7.41 -18.83 1.64
C GLY A 133 6.42 -17.97 2.45
N ASP A 134 5.12 -18.17 2.17
CA ASP A 134 4.03 -17.31 2.64
C ASP A 134 3.70 -17.45 4.15
N ASN A 135 4.33 -18.38 4.87
CA ASN A 135 3.93 -18.79 6.23
C ASN A 135 4.74 -18.12 7.35
N ILE A 136 5.16 -16.88 7.17
CA ILE A 136 5.89 -16.12 8.20
C ILE A 136 4.93 -15.73 9.33
N PRO A 137 5.17 -16.15 10.59
CA PRO A 137 4.33 -15.79 11.73
C PRO A 137 4.23 -14.27 11.94
N THR A 138 3.07 -13.78 12.38
CA THR A 138 2.87 -12.35 12.69
C THR A 138 3.89 -11.80 13.69
N SER A 139 4.33 -12.61 14.67
CA SER A 139 5.35 -12.22 15.65
C SER A 139 6.72 -11.91 15.02
N GLU A 140 7.07 -12.56 13.91
CA GLU A 140 8.30 -12.26 13.19
C GLU A 140 8.20 -10.90 12.48
N TRP A 141 7.04 -10.59 11.90
CA TRP A 141 6.78 -9.28 11.31
C TRP A 141 6.84 -8.15 12.36
N ASP A 142 6.32 -8.38 13.55
CA ASP A 142 6.44 -7.43 14.67
C ASP A 142 7.90 -7.21 15.07
N ALA A 143 8.72 -8.27 15.10
CA ALA A 143 10.15 -8.15 15.37
C ALA A 143 10.88 -7.34 14.27
N VAL A 144 10.53 -7.55 13.00
CA VAL A 144 11.06 -6.77 11.87
C VAL A 144 10.63 -5.31 11.98
N TYR A 145 9.36 -5.04 12.29
CA TYR A 145 8.83 -3.70 12.53
C TYR A 145 9.63 -2.96 13.60
N GLU A 146 9.82 -3.57 14.78
CA GLU A 146 10.55 -2.95 15.89
C GLU A 146 12.03 -2.71 15.53
N LYS A 147 12.67 -3.69 14.88
CA LYS A 147 14.06 -3.55 14.41
C LYS A 147 14.20 -2.40 13.42
N CYS A 148 13.29 -2.29 12.46
CA CYS A 148 13.31 -1.22 11.47
C CYS A 148 13.06 0.15 12.12
N PHE A 149 12.08 0.27 13.01
CA PHE A 149 11.80 1.53 13.71
C PHE A 149 12.96 1.97 14.61
N LYS A 150 13.62 1.03 15.30
CA LYS A 150 14.82 1.33 16.08
C LYS A 150 15.93 1.89 15.21
N LYS A 151 16.23 1.23 14.09
CA LYS A 151 17.24 1.69 13.12
C LYS A 151 16.90 3.05 12.52
N ALA A 152 15.65 3.24 12.12
CA ALA A 152 15.17 4.51 11.57
C ALA A 152 15.40 5.67 12.55
N ARG A 153 15.06 5.49 13.84
CA ARG A 153 15.30 6.50 14.87
C ARG A 153 16.78 6.83 15.05
N MET A 154 17.65 5.81 15.06
CA MET A 154 19.10 5.98 15.17
C MET A 154 19.67 6.77 13.98
N LEU A 155 19.31 6.38 12.77
CA LEU A 155 19.74 7.02 11.53
C LEU A 155 19.24 8.48 11.45
N ARG A 156 17.97 8.72 11.75
CA ARG A 156 17.40 10.08 11.78
C ARG A 156 18.14 10.98 12.78
N PHE A 157 18.39 10.49 13.99
CA PHE A 157 19.14 11.24 14.99
C PHE A 157 20.55 11.57 14.50
N SER A 158 21.26 10.58 13.95
CA SER A 158 22.60 10.75 13.41
C SER A 158 22.65 11.78 12.30
N ALA A 159 21.69 11.73 11.36
CA ALA A 159 21.58 12.70 10.27
C ALA A 159 21.46 14.14 10.80
N LEU A 160 20.60 14.36 11.79
CA LEU A 160 20.40 15.68 12.40
C LEU A 160 21.63 16.14 13.18
N ALA A 161 22.27 15.25 13.95
CA ALA A 161 23.47 15.56 14.70
C ALA A 161 24.62 15.99 13.78
N ARG A 162 24.80 15.31 12.63
CA ARG A 162 25.81 15.68 11.62
C ARG A 162 25.55 17.05 11.00
N VAL A 163 24.29 17.37 10.70
CA VAL A 163 23.91 18.69 10.18
C VAL A 163 24.22 19.76 11.20
N ALA A 164 23.82 19.56 12.46
CA ALA A 164 24.11 20.48 13.56
C ALA A 164 25.63 20.71 13.74
N ALA A 165 26.43 19.65 13.60
CA ALA A 165 27.89 19.71 13.68
C ALA A 165 28.58 20.32 12.46
N ALA A 166 27.87 20.46 11.33
CA ALA A 166 28.41 21.04 10.11
C ALA A 166 28.24 22.57 10.04
N HIS A 167 27.44 23.18 10.93
CA HIS A 167 27.37 24.63 11.02
C HIS A 167 28.71 25.23 11.47
N SER A 168 28.94 26.51 11.15
CA SER A 168 30.07 27.28 11.71
C SER A 168 30.02 27.24 13.23
N SER A 169 31.17 27.12 13.90
CA SER A 169 31.27 27.13 15.37
C SER A 169 30.74 28.40 16.03
N THR A 170 30.61 29.49 15.26
CA THR A 170 29.99 30.76 15.68
C THR A 170 28.46 30.76 15.59
N SER A 171 27.85 29.78 14.93
CA SER A 171 26.39 29.69 14.79
C SER A 171 25.74 29.17 16.07
N LYS A 172 24.56 29.71 16.42
CA LYS A 172 23.74 29.21 17.54
C LYS A 172 23.27 27.75 17.32
N GLU A 173 23.17 27.35 16.06
CA GLU A 173 22.75 26.01 15.63
C GLU A 173 23.89 24.98 15.69
N TYR A 174 25.13 25.44 15.89
CA TYR A 174 26.27 24.54 16.00
C TYR A 174 26.17 23.66 17.25
N ARG A 175 26.27 22.35 17.03
CA ARG A 175 26.37 21.35 18.08
C ARG A 175 27.49 20.37 17.70
N PRO A 176 28.65 20.39 18.36
CA PRO A 176 29.74 19.49 18.01
C PRO A 176 29.35 18.03 18.26
N LEU A 177 29.82 17.13 17.41
CA LEU A 177 29.69 15.70 17.68
C LEU A 177 30.51 15.33 18.91
N ARG A 178 29.91 14.57 19.84
CA ARG A 178 30.60 14.11 21.05
C ARG A 178 31.82 13.24 20.72
N ASN A 179 31.65 12.33 19.77
CA ASN A 179 32.68 11.45 19.26
C ASN A 179 32.78 11.67 17.75
N PRO A 180 33.52 12.70 17.29
CA PRO A 180 33.61 12.99 15.86
C PRO A 180 34.32 11.83 15.14
N PRO A 181 33.92 11.51 13.90
CA PRO A 181 34.65 10.54 13.09
C PRO A 181 36.09 11.04 12.84
N ASN A 182 37.01 10.12 12.60
CA ASN A 182 38.41 10.46 12.30
C ASN A 182 38.44 11.48 11.14
N PRO A 183 39.14 12.64 11.25
CA PRO A 183 39.18 13.66 10.21
C PRO A 183 39.61 13.15 8.82
N ASN A 184 40.43 12.09 8.79
CA ASN A 184 40.89 11.49 7.54
C ASN A 184 39.88 10.51 6.91
N SER A 185 38.86 10.09 7.66
CA SER A 185 37.80 9.20 7.17
C SER A 185 36.88 9.89 6.18
N SER A 186 36.33 9.12 5.24
CA SER A 186 35.34 9.61 4.29
C SER A 186 34.08 10.17 4.97
N TYR A 187 33.72 9.62 6.13
CA TYR A 187 32.62 10.11 6.96
C TYR A 187 32.82 11.55 7.46
N ALA A 188 34.04 11.93 7.82
CA ALA A 188 34.35 13.30 8.23
C ALA A 188 34.36 14.24 7.02
N LYS A 189 34.99 13.81 5.91
CA LYS A 189 35.12 14.59 4.67
C LYS A 189 33.77 14.88 3.99
N HIS A 190 32.84 13.92 4.06
CA HIS A 190 31.53 14.00 3.41
C HIS A 190 30.37 14.04 4.42
N SER A 191 30.55 14.70 5.57
CA SER A 191 29.58 14.68 6.69
C SER A 191 28.14 15.04 6.29
N LEU A 192 27.95 16.09 5.47
CA LEU A 192 26.62 16.50 5.00
C LEU A 192 25.97 15.47 4.04
N LEU A 193 26.78 14.85 3.19
CA LEU A 193 26.29 13.77 2.31
C LEU A 193 25.86 12.55 3.14
N MET A 194 26.67 12.17 4.14
CA MET A 194 26.33 11.11 5.09
C MET A 194 25.02 11.40 5.80
N ALA A 195 24.82 12.64 6.24
CA ALA A 195 23.57 13.05 6.87
C ALA A 195 22.36 12.88 5.94
N ARG A 196 22.48 13.19 4.65
CA ARG A 196 21.41 12.98 3.67
C ARG A 196 21.13 11.49 3.44
N LEU A 197 22.17 10.67 3.30
CA LEU A 197 22.01 9.22 3.14
C LEU A 197 21.35 8.59 4.37
N GLU A 198 21.79 8.95 5.59
CA GLU A 198 21.18 8.49 6.84
C GLU A 198 19.70 8.91 6.93
N LEU A 199 19.35 10.09 6.42
CA LEU A 199 17.96 10.57 6.41
C LEU A 199 17.08 9.77 5.43
N ILE A 200 17.58 9.46 4.23
CA ILE A 200 16.88 8.61 3.25
C ILE A 200 16.74 7.19 3.80
N ASP A 201 17.83 6.63 4.32
CA ASP A 201 17.87 5.30 4.93
C ASP A 201 16.88 5.19 6.10
N SER A 202 16.82 6.22 6.95
CA SER A 202 15.80 6.33 8.00
C SER A 202 14.37 6.29 7.44
N ALA A 203 14.10 6.98 6.33
CA ALA A 203 12.77 7.00 5.71
C ALA A 203 12.37 5.62 5.21
N LEU A 204 13.28 4.94 4.53
CA LEU A 204 13.07 3.58 4.03
C LEU A 204 12.81 2.61 5.17
N HIS A 205 13.55 2.69 6.28
CA HIS A 205 13.31 1.86 7.46
C HIS A 205 11.93 2.14 8.10
N PHE A 206 11.51 3.41 8.26
CA PHE A 206 10.18 3.73 8.80
C PHE A 206 9.05 3.19 7.91
N VAL A 207 9.15 3.43 6.61
CA VAL A 207 8.15 2.98 5.62
C VAL A 207 8.09 1.45 5.57
N TYR A 208 9.24 0.78 5.50
CA TYR A 208 9.30 -0.67 5.45
C TYR A 208 8.78 -1.32 6.72
N GLY A 209 9.11 -0.77 7.89
CA GLY A 209 8.54 -1.23 9.16
C GLY A 209 7.02 -1.15 9.13
N LEU A 210 6.45 0.00 8.77
CA LEU A 210 5.00 0.16 8.67
C LEU A 210 4.37 -0.79 7.65
N TRP A 211 5.02 -0.99 6.50
CA TRP A 211 4.60 -1.96 5.52
C TRP A 211 4.58 -3.38 6.10
N CYS A 212 5.61 -3.82 6.83
CA CYS A 212 5.63 -5.13 7.50
C CYS A 212 4.42 -5.32 8.42
N LYS A 213 4.12 -4.30 9.24
CA LYS A 213 2.98 -4.32 10.15
C LYS A 213 1.66 -4.44 9.39
N ASP A 214 1.45 -3.62 8.37
CA ASP A 214 0.26 -3.68 7.50
C ASP A 214 0.16 -5.01 6.72
N TYR A 215 1.29 -5.53 6.23
CA TYR A 215 1.37 -6.75 5.43
C TYR A 215 1.00 -7.99 6.24
N SER A 216 1.49 -8.07 7.49
CA SER A 216 1.26 -9.20 8.39
C SER A 216 -0.22 -9.46 8.70
N VAL A 217 -1.02 -8.40 8.80
CA VAL A 217 -2.46 -8.48 9.10
C VAL A 217 -3.34 -8.21 7.88
N ARG A 218 -2.74 -8.04 6.70
CA ARG A 218 -3.44 -7.71 5.44
C ARG A 218 -4.42 -6.55 5.62
N THR A 219 -3.94 -5.44 6.18
CA THR A 219 -4.72 -4.20 6.37
C THR A 219 -3.92 -2.96 5.97
N CYS A 220 -4.56 -1.79 6.05
CA CYS A 220 -3.91 -0.50 5.90
C CYS A 220 -4.30 0.46 7.02
N TYR A 221 -3.39 0.67 7.97
CA TYR A 221 -3.60 1.64 9.06
C TYR A 221 -3.36 3.08 8.59
N ARG A 222 -4.38 3.71 7.98
CA ARG A 222 -4.26 5.06 7.38
C ARG A 222 -3.66 6.13 8.30
N ALA A 223 -3.98 6.09 9.59
CA ALA A 223 -3.48 7.06 10.56
C ALA A 223 -1.95 6.96 10.74
N ALA A 224 -1.39 5.74 10.74
CA ALA A 224 0.04 5.53 10.84
C ALA A 224 0.79 6.16 9.66
N TRP A 225 0.26 6.01 8.44
CA TRP A 225 0.86 6.57 7.23
C TRP A 225 0.90 8.10 7.21
N ARG A 226 0.05 8.81 7.95
CA ARG A 226 0.13 10.28 8.04
C ARG A 226 1.44 10.74 8.68
N THR A 227 1.96 9.98 9.64
CA THR A 227 3.23 10.31 10.31
C THR A 227 4.44 10.17 9.37
N VAL A 228 4.33 9.30 8.37
CA VAL A 228 5.33 9.17 7.29
C VAL A 228 5.27 10.37 6.38
N ASP A 229 4.08 10.84 6.01
CA ASP A 229 3.90 12.02 5.15
C ASP A 229 4.58 13.27 5.77
N GLU A 230 4.44 13.44 7.09
CA GLU A 230 5.11 14.50 7.87
C GLU A 230 6.64 14.39 7.86
N PHE A 231 7.18 13.18 7.70
CA PHE A 231 8.62 12.95 7.62
C PHE A 231 9.17 13.04 6.18
N LEU A 232 8.46 12.49 5.19
CA LEU A 232 8.87 12.49 3.80
C LEU A 232 8.85 13.89 3.19
N LYS A 233 7.85 14.72 3.53
CA LYS A 233 7.72 16.08 2.97
C LYS A 233 8.94 16.97 3.24
N PRO A 234 9.41 17.17 4.49
CA PRO A 234 10.61 17.96 4.75
C PRO A 234 11.87 17.28 4.20
N THR A 235 11.95 15.94 4.23
CA THR A 235 13.09 15.19 3.69
C THR A 235 13.26 15.43 2.18
N LYS A 236 12.17 15.31 1.40
CA LYS A 236 12.17 15.64 -0.03
C LYS A 236 12.53 17.09 -0.29
N LYS A 237 11.93 18.04 0.46
CA LYS A 237 12.23 19.48 0.31
C LYS A 237 13.72 19.75 0.51
N LYS A 238 14.32 19.12 1.54
CA LYS A 238 15.75 19.25 1.83
C LYS A 238 16.60 18.66 0.71
N LEU A 239 16.29 17.45 0.25
CA LEU A 239 16.99 16.80 -0.86
C LEU A 239 16.91 17.63 -2.15
N ILE A 240 15.73 18.14 -2.51
CA ILE A 240 15.56 19.00 -3.68
C ILE A 240 16.45 20.26 -3.61
N ALA A 241 16.62 20.84 -2.41
CA ALA A 241 17.44 22.02 -2.22
C ALA A 241 18.95 21.76 -2.23
N GLU A 242 19.38 20.54 -1.87
CA GLU A 242 20.80 20.21 -1.65
C GLU A 242 21.39 19.25 -2.70
N SER A 243 20.56 18.51 -3.44
CA SER A 243 21.01 17.51 -4.42
C SER A 243 21.52 18.16 -5.71
N ASN A 244 22.81 18.00 -5.96
CA ASN A 244 23.46 18.54 -7.17
C ASN A 244 23.73 17.45 -8.23
N ASP A 245 23.91 16.20 -7.80
CA ASP A 245 24.22 15.05 -8.65
C ASP A 245 22.93 14.35 -9.16
N GLU A 246 22.96 13.80 -10.37
CA GLU A 246 21.88 12.94 -10.91
C GLU A 246 21.63 11.72 -10.01
N ARG A 247 22.70 11.19 -9.38
CA ARG A 247 22.60 10.10 -8.41
C ARG A 247 21.74 10.49 -7.20
N GLU A 248 22.01 11.66 -6.62
CA GLU A 248 21.23 12.17 -5.50
C GLU A 248 19.80 12.56 -5.91
N LYS A 249 19.61 13.05 -7.14
CA LYS A 249 18.27 13.34 -7.68
C LYS A 249 17.45 12.06 -7.86
N ALA A 250 18.05 10.92 -8.15
CA ALA A 250 17.35 9.64 -8.19
C ALA A 250 16.68 9.28 -6.85
N PHE A 251 17.26 9.71 -5.71
CA PHE A 251 16.61 9.54 -4.40
C PHE A 251 15.35 10.41 -4.25
N ILE A 252 15.27 11.57 -4.91
CA ILE A 252 14.04 12.37 -4.95
C ILE A 252 12.93 11.57 -5.65
N GLY A 253 13.27 10.94 -6.78
CA GLY A 253 12.37 10.05 -7.50
C GLY A 253 11.95 8.84 -6.68
N LEU A 254 12.87 8.24 -5.93
CA LEU A 254 12.60 7.15 -4.99
C LEU A 254 11.57 7.57 -3.93
N LEU A 255 11.75 8.73 -3.29
CA LEU A 255 10.82 9.19 -2.25
C LEU A 255 9.42 9.52 -2.82
N HIS A 256 9.35 10.04 -4.04
CA HIS A 256 8.06 10.18 -4.74
C HIS A 256 7.44 8.82 -5.09
N MET A 257 8.25 7.83 -5.48
CA MET A 257 7.77 6.47 -5.73
C MET A 257 7.21 5.82 -4.45
N VAL A 258 7.83 6.08 -3.31
CA VAL A 258 7.32 5.69 -1.98
C VAL A 258 5.94 6.32 -1.73
N ASP A 259 5.77 7.64 -1.92
CA ASP A 259 4.46 8.28 -1.75
C ASP A 259 3.41 7.68 -2.70
N ALA A 260 3.78 7.44 -3.96
CA ALA A 260 2.88 6.85 -4.95
C ALA A 260 2.34 5.49 -4.47
N HIS A 261 3.20 4.66 -3.90
CA HIS A 261 2.85 3.34 -3.38
C HIS A 261 2.12 3.39 -2.04
N ILE A 262 2.42 4.36 -1.16
CA ILE A 262 1.64 4.61 0.05
C ILE A 262 0.19 4.99 -0.32
N HIS A 263 0.01 5.90 -1.28
CA HIS A 263 -1.31 6.29 -1.77
C HIS A 263 -2.03 5.15 -2.51
N GLY A 264 -1.31 4.39 -3.33
CA GLY A 264 -1.84 3.20 -3.99
C GLY A 264 -2.32 2.14 -2.99
N ARG A 265 -1.59 1.93 -1.90
CA ARG A 265 -2.00 1.04 -0.81
C ARG A 265 -3.26 1.57 -0.10
N LYS A 266 -3.28 2.84 0.30
CA LYS A 266 -4.47 3.49 0.89
C LYS A 266 -5.70 3.31 -0.02
N LEU A 267 -5.52 3.51 -1.33
CA LEU A 267 -6.54 3.34 -2.36
C LEU A 267 -7.07 1.90 -2.45
N LYS A 268 -6.19 0.89 -2.53
CA LYS A 268 -6.60 -0.53 -2.65
C LYS A 268 -7.53 -0.95 -1.51
N TYR A 269 -7.11 -0.68 -0.27
CA TYR A 269 -7.90 -1.04 0.91
C TYR A 269 -9.18 -0.20 1.02
N GLN A 270 -9.15 1.07 0.60
CA GLN A 270 -10.35 1.89 0.50
C GLN A 270 -11.34 1.34 -0.52
N ALA A 271 -10.86 0.96 -1.70
CA ALA A 271 -11.68 0.43 -2.78
C ALA A 271 -12.35 -0.88 -2.37
N ALA A 272 -11.62 -1.79 -1.72
CA ALA A 272 -12.19 -3.02 -1.18
C ALA A 272 -13.32 -2.77 -0.17
N ALA A 273 -13.11 -1.84 0.77
CA ALA A 273 -14.14 -1.46 1.75
C ALA A 273 -15.38 -0.82 1.09
N ILE A 274 -15.17 0.07 0.12
CA ILE A 274 -16.25 0.70 -0.66
C ILE A 274 -17.02 -0.34 -1.47
N ASN A 275 -16.34 -1.34 -2.04
CA ASN A 275 -16.99 -2.41 -2.80
C ASN A 275 -17.94 -3.20 -1.90
N ILE A 276 -17.46 -3.65 -0.73
CA ILE A 276 -18.29 -4.36 0.24
C ILE A 276 -19.51 -3.53 0.66
N GLU A 277 -19.32 -2.24 0.92
CA GLU A 277 -20.43 -1.32 1.25
C GLU A 277 -21.44 -1.19 0.10
N ASN A 278 -20.96 -1.08 -1.14
CA ASN A 278 -21.81 -1.01 -2.33
C ASN A 278 -22.59 -2.31 -2.52
N ASP A 279 -21.96 -3.46 -2.36
CA ASP A 279 -22.61 -4.77 -2.47
C ASP A 279 -23.72 -4.93 -1.43
N GLN A 280 -23.48 -4.51 -0.18
CA GLN A 280 -24.51 -4.48 0.86
C GLN A 280 -25.69 -3.57 0.51
N LYS A 281 -25.40 -2.40 -0.08
CA LYS A 281 -26.40 -1.44 -0.54
C LYS A 281 -27.25 -2.00 -1.68
N ILE A 282 -26.60 -2.61 -2.67
CA ILE A 282 -27.26 -3.29 -3.79
C ILE A 282 -28.16 -4.43 -3.28
N ASN A 283 -27.66 -5.25 -2.36
CA ASN A 283 -28.45 -6.32 -1.75
C ASN A 283 -29.69 -5.79 -1.01
N ARG A 284 -29.58 -4.66 -0.30
CA ARG A 284 -30.74 -4.03 0.35
C ARG A 284 -31.79 -3.56 -0.66
N LEU A 285 -31.38 -2.98 -1.79
CA LEU A 285 -32.30 -2.61 -2.87
C LEU A 285 -33.02 -3.84 -3.41
N TYR A 286 -32.31 -4.94 -3.64
CA TYR A 286 -32.91 -6.18 -4.10
C TYR A 286 -33.92 -6.76 -3.10
N ILE A 287 -33.64 -6.71 -1.81
CA ILE A 287 -34.56 -7.18 -0.77
C ILE A 287 -35.83 -6.32 -0.77
N GLN A 288 -35.70 -4.99 -0.80
CA GLN A 288 -36.83 -4.07 -0.86
C GLN A 288 -37.68 -4.30 -2.11
N TRP A 289 -37.03 -4.45 -3.26
CA TRP A 289 -37.71 -4.74 -4.51
C TRP A 289 -38.49 -6.05 -4.47
N LYS A 290 -37.87 -7.13 -3.96
CA LYS A 290 -38.56 -8.41 -3.79
C LYS A 290 -39.75 -8.30 -2.85
N ALA A 291 -39.61 -7.56 -1.75
CA ALA A 291 -40.70 -7.33 -0.79
C ALA A 291 -41.86 -6.56 -1.42
N GLU A 292 -41.57 -5.51 -2.19
CA GLU A 292 -42.60 -4.74 -2.91
C GLU A 292 -43.31 -5.60 -3.97
N LYS A 293 -42.55 -6.38 -4.75
CA LYS A 293 -43.13 -7.30 -5.74
C LYS A 293 -44.04 -8.34 -5.08
N ALA A 294 -43.62 -8.88 -3.93
CA ALA A 294 -44.44 -9.79 -3.15
C ALA A 294 -45.71 -9.12 -2.60
N GLN A 295 -45.60 -7.87 -2.15
CA GLN A 295 -46.75 -7.07 -1.69
C GLN A 295 -47.73 -6.77 -2.83
N GLN A 296 -47.23 -6.40 -4.00
CA GLN A 296 -48.04 -6.17 -5.20
C GLN A 296 -48.74 -7.45 -5.66
N ALA A 297 -48.04 -8.59 -5.67
CA ALA A 297 -48.64 -9.89 -6.01
C ALA A 297 -49.74 -10.29 -5.01
N ARG A 298 -49.52 -10.06 -3.70
CA ARG A 298 -50.55 -10.28 -2.66
C ARG A 298 -51.76 -9.35 -2.85
N ALA A 299 -51.53 -8.08 -3.15
CA ALA A 299 -52.60 -7.11 -3.40
C ALA A 299 -53.41 -7.47 -4.66
N ALA A 300 -52.74 -7.89 -5.75
CA ALA A 300 -53.40 -8.34 -6.97
C ALA A 300 -54.23 -9.61 -6.75
N ALA A 301 -53.71 -10.58 -5.99
CA ALA A 301 -54.46 -11.79 -5.63
C ALA A 301 -55.68 -11.47 -4.74
N ALA A 302 -55.55 -10.53 -3.80
CA ALA A 302 -56.68 -10.08 -2.98
C ALA A 302 -57.77 -9.39 -3.80
N ALA A 303 -57.41 -8.58 -4.79
CA ALA A 303 -58.37 -7.90 -5.68
C ALA A 303 -59.15 -8.89 -6.58
N GLN A 304 -58.53 -9.99 -6.99
CA GLN A 304 -59.20 -11.04 -7.77
C GLN A 304 -60.18 -11.88 -6.94
N ASN A 305 -59.98 -11.96 -5.62
CA ASN A 305 -60.86 -12.70 -4.71
C ASN A 305 -62.01 -11.87 -4.13
N THR A 306 -62.23 -10.64 -4.60
CA THR A 306 -63.43 -9.86 -4.24
C THR A 306 -64.61 -10.37 -5.08
N PRO A 307 -65.59 -11.11 -4.52
CA PRO A 307 -66.73 -11.58 -5.28
C PRO A 307 -67.58 -10.39 -5.73
N SER A 308 -67.75 -10.24 -7.04
CA SER A 308 -68.76 -9.39 -7.66
C SER A 308 -70.14 -9.92 -7.30
N GLY A 309 -70.63 -9.58 -6.10
CA GLY A 309 -71.87 -10.12 -5.57
C GLY A 309 -72.29 -9.43 -4.29
N ALA A 310 -72.49 -8.12 -4.37
CA ALA A 310 -73.19 -7.36 -3.33
C ALA A 310 -74.62 -7.89 -3.19
N THR A 311 -74.85 -8.77 -2.21
CA THR A 311 -76.07 -8.69 -1.40
C THR A 311 -75.73 -7.86 -0.15
N PRO A 312 -76.57 -6.89 0.24
CA PRO A 312 -76.25 -5.96 1.32
C PRO A 312 -76.24 -6.70 2.66
N ASN A 313 -75.06 -6.79 3.28
CA ASN A 313 -74.91 -7.37 4.61
C ASN A 313 -75.53 -6.40 5.63
N MET A 314 -76.63 -6.81 6.24
CA MET A 314 -77.31 -6.03 7.27
C MET A 314 -76.44 -5.92 8.53
N LEU A 315 -76.53 -4.73 9.14
CA LEU A 315 -75.93 -4.26 10.39
C LEU A 315 -75.61 -5.35 11.45
N PRO A 316 -74.39 -5.40 12.01
CA PRO A 316 -74.19 -6.02 13.32
C PRO A 316 -74.56 -5.02 14.42
N SER A 317 -75.46 -5.45 15.32
CA SER A 317 -75.84 -4.71 16.52
C SER A 317 -74.70 -4.69 17.56
N PRO A 318 -74.61 -3.67 18.42
CA PRO A 318 -73.64 -3.64 19.50
C PRO A 318 -74.17 -4.45 20.69
N ALA A 319 -73.44 -5.46 21.14
CA ALA A 319 -73.65 -6.09 22.44
C ALA A 319 -72.32 -6.14 23.18
N SER A 320 -72.19 -5.23 24.15
CA SER A 320 -71.22 -5.30 25.22
C SER A 320 -71.54 -6.48 26.14
N SER A 321 -70.56 -7.30 26.49
CA SER A 321 -70.54 -8.00 27.78
C SER A 321 -69.15 -8.54 28.10
N ASN A 322 -68.68 -8.09 29.26
CA ASN A 322 -67.47 -8.45 29.99
C ASN A 322 -67.23 -9.95 30.16
N SER A 323 -65.97 -10.37 30.18
CA SER A 323 -65.35 -11.34 31.12
C SER A 323 -63.87 -11.48 30.71
N ALA A 324 -62.89 -10.93 31.43
CA ALA A 324 -62.32 -11.41 32.69
C ALA A 324 -61.80 -12.86 32.64
N ASN A 325 -60.48 -12.97 32.84
CA ASN A 325 -59.71 -14.06 33.46
C ASN A 325 -59.30 -15.33 32.68
N SER A 326 -57.97 -15.52 32.70
CA SER A 326 -57.24 -16.79 32.88
C SER A 326 -57.31 -17.77 31.71
N SER A 327 -56.38 -18.69 31.46
CA SER A 327 -55.12 -19.11 32.06
C SER A 327 -54.53 -20.11 31.04
N ASN A 328 -53.24 -20.41 31.19
CA ASN A 328 -52.54 -21.61 30.70
C ASN A 328 -53.42 -22.75 30.14
N SER A 329 -53.04 -23.28 28.97
CA SER A 329 -52.85 -24.73 28.78
C SER A 329 -52.16 -25.04 27.45
N THR A 330 -51.11 -25.85 27.57
CA THR A 330 -50.49 -26.67 26.52
C THR A 330 -51.53 -27.60 25.87
N PRO A 331 -51.30 -28.05 24.62
CA PRO A 331 -51.54 -29.46 24.36
C PRO A 331 -50.35 -30.15 23.69
N LEU A 332 -49.94 -31.26 24.31
CA LEU A 332 -49.15 -32.33 23.72
C LEU A 332 -50.07 -33.20 22.84
N GLY A 333 -49.56 -33.58 21.66
CA GLY A 333 -49.70 -34.92 21.09
C GLY A 333 -50.98 -35.31 20.35
N GLY A 334 -50.83 -35.77 19.10
CA GLY A 334 -51.85 -36.59 18.43
C GLY A 334 -51.64 -36.78 16.93
N HIS A 335 -51.21 -37.98 16.53
CA HIS A 335 -51.02 -38.49 15.18
C HIS A 335 -52.26 -38.45 14.25
N GLY A 336 -52.04 -38.30 12.93
CA GLY A 336 -52.98 -38.75 11.88
C GLY A 336 -52.88 -38.00 10.54
N THR A 337 -52.23 -38.62 9.54
CA THR A 337 -52.05 -38.27 8.10
C THR A 337 -53.35 -38.14 7.27
N PRO A 338 -53.33 -37.86 5.94
CA PRO A 338 -52.57 -36.87 5.14
C PRO A 338 -53.52 -35.99 4.28
N GLY A 339 -53.15 -34.76 3.97
CA GLY A 339 -53.97 -33.90 3.10
C GLY A 339 -53.13 -32.89 2.34
N HIS A 340 -53.02 -33.10 1.03
CA HIS A 340 -52.40 -32.19 0.08
C HIS A 340 -52.80 -30.73 0.34
N SER A 341 -51.81 -29.91 0.67
CA SER A 341 -51.91 -28.46 0.56
C SER A 341 -50.60 -27.98 -0.01
N VAL A 342 -50.71 -27.38 -1.19
CA VAL A 342 -49.62 -26.84 -2.00
C VAL A 342 -48.86 -25.83 -1.16
N ALA A 343 -47.70 -26.25 -0.66
CA ALA A 343 -46.76 -25.36 -0.01
C ALA A 343 -46.33 -24.33 -1.06
N ALA A 344 -46.60 -23.06 -0.75
CA ALA A 344 -45.91 -21.96 -1.40
C ALA A 344 -44.42 -22.15 -1.17
N ASP A 345 -43.72 -22.41 -2.26
CA ASP A 345 -42.28 -22.58 -2.38
C ASP A 345 -41.60 -21.27 -1.96
N ILE A 346 -41.40 -21.08 -0.66
CA ILE A 346 -40.46 -20.08 -0.15
C ILE A 346 -39.10 -20.77 -0.18
N ASP A 347 -38.52 -20.73 -1.37
CA ASP A 347 -37.13 -21.06 -1.66
C ASP A 347 -36.22 -20.10 -0.87
N LEU A 348 -36.01 -20.42 0.41
CA LEU A 348 -34.87 -19.95 1.18
C LEU A 348 -33.65 -20.73 0.68
N GLN A 349 -33.25 -20.45 -0.56
CA GLN A 349 -31.95 -20.80 -1.12
C GLN A 349 -30.89 -19.95 -0.41
N LEU A 350 -30.64 -20.27 0.85
CA LEU A 350 -29.48 -19.84 1.60
C LEU A 350 -28.28 -20.67 1.14
N ASP A 351 -27.30 -19.98 0.55
CA ASP A 351 -25.93 -20.43 0.34
C ASP A 351 -25.74 -21.75 -0.46
N VAL A 352 -25.97 -21.69 -1.77
CA VAL A 352 -25.24 -22.59 -2.67
C VAL A 352 -23.87 -21.96 -2.95
N PRO A 353 -22.75 -22.58 -2.54
CA PRO A 353 -21.41 -22.04 -2.80
C PRO A 353 -21.21 -21.88 -4.30
N HIS A 354 -20.99 -20.63 -4.72
CA HIS A 354 -20.77 -20.22 -6.11
C HIS A 354 -19.78 -21.16 -6.81
N ARG A 355 -20.25 -21.85 -7.86
CA ARG A 355 -19.41 -22.70 -8.69
C ARG A 355 -18.55 -21.80 -9.58
N PRO A 356 -17.20 -21.87 -9.53
CA PRO A 356 -16.36 -20.99 -10.33
C PRO A 356 -16.51 -21.31 -11.82
N GLY A 357 -17.21 -20.44 -12.57
CA GLY A 357 -17.33 -20.53 -14.03
C GLY A 357 -18.73 -20.33 -14.60
N GLU A 358 -19.76 -20.19 -13.76
CA GLU A 358 -21.08 -19.78 -14.25
C GLU A 358 -21.06 -18.27 -14.52
N PRO A 359 -21.48 -17.79 -15.72
CA PRO A 359 -21.57 -16.36 -15.99
C PRO A 359 -22.49 -15.74 -14.95
N GLU A 360 -21.96 -14.77 -14.21
CA GLU A 360 -22.69 -14.02 -13.19
C GLU A 360 -24.02 -13.56 -13.81
N ARG A 361 -25.13 -14.18 -13.40
CA ARG A 361 -26.46 -13.80 -13.88
C ARG A 361 -26.65 -12.35 -13.48
N GLN A 362 -26.51 -11.44 -14.44
CA GLN A 362 -26.80 -10.03 -14.25
C GLN A 362 -28.24 -9.92 -13.79
N LEU A 363 -28.42 -9.69 -12.50
CA LEU A 363 -29.74 -9.45 -11.95
C LEU A 363 -30.28 -8.18 -12.63
N PRO A 364 -31.55 -8.17 -13.07
CA PRO A 364 -32.15 -6.96 -13.61
C PRO A 364 -31.99 -5.80 -12.59
N PRO A 365 -31.74 -4.57 -13.06
CA PRO A 365 -31.57 -3.44 -12.15
C PRO A 365 -32.85 -3.22 -11.33
N PRO A 366 -32.74 -2.84 -10.04
CA PRO A 366 -33.91 -2.53 -9.23
C PRO A 366 -34.70 -1.35 -9.83
N PRO A 367 -36.03 -1.29 -9.62
CA PRO A 367 -36.87 -0.18 -10.09
C PRO A 367 -36.38 1.19 -9.60
N ALA A 368 -36.54 2.21 -10.46
CA ALA A 368 -35.99 3.55 -10.23
C ALA A 368 -36.56 4.29 -8.99
N HIS A 369 -37.75 3.91 -8.52
CA HIS A 369 -38.35 4.53 -7.32
C HIS A 369 -37.73 4.02 -6.01
N ILE A 370 -37.05 2.87 -6.04
CA ILE A 370 -36.34 2.33 -4.88
C ILE A 370 -34.94 2.96 -4.84
N HIS A 371 -34.72 3.84 -3.85
CA HIS A 371 -33.51 4.62 -3.75
C HIS A 371 -32.81 4.42 -2.40
N ILE A 372 -31.48 4.57 -2.39
CA ILE A 372 -30.66 4.58 -1.16
C ILE A 372 -30.29 6.03 -0.86
N PRO A 373 -30.45 6.51 0.37
CA PRO A 373 -29.99 7.84 0.74
C PRO A 373 -28.47 7.95 0.57
N VAL A 374 -28.04 8.96 -0.19
CA VAL A 374 -26.64 9.35 -0.32
C VAL A 374 -26.32 10.37 0.76
N ASN A 375 -25.55 9.97 1.77
CA ASN A 375 -25.12 10.86 2.84
C ASN A 375 -23.75 11.51 2.53
N THR A 376 -23.37 12.52 3.31
CA THR A 376 -22.10 13.24 3.15
C THR A 376 -20.88 12.31 3.28
N GLN A 377 -20.95 11.30 4.15
CA GLN A 377 -19.88 10.33 4.34
C GLN A 377 -19.62 9.50 3.08
N PHE A 378 -20.68 9.06 2.40
CA PHE A 378 -20.59 8.35 1.13
C PHE A 378 -19.83 9.19 0.09
N ILE A 379 -20.21 10.46 -0.07
CA ILE A 379 -19.56 11.38 -1.02
C ILE A 379 -18.08 11.56 -0.64
N TYR A 380 -17.80 11.77 0.65
CA TYR A 380 -16.44 11.94 1.15
C TYR A 380 -15.55 10.73 0.87
N ASP A 381 -16.05 9.51 1.11
CA ASP A 381 -15.28 8.28 0.89
C ASP A 381 -14.94 8.06 -0.58
N ARG A 382 -15.88 8.33 -1.49
CA ARG A 382 -15.62 8.21 -2.94
C ARG A 382 -14.70 9.33 -3.43
N LYS A 383 -14.85 10.56 -2.92
CA LYS A 383 -13.91 11.66 -3.20
C LYS A 383 -12.49 11.33 -2.73
N SER A 384 -12.36 10.77 -1.53
CA SER A 384 -11.07 10.32 -0.97
C SER A 384 -10.43 9.23 -1.82
N GLN A 385 -11.22 8.28 -2.33
CA GLN A 385 -10.74 7.26 -3.27
C GLN A 385 -10.17 7.88 -4.55
N CYS A 386 -10.93 8.76 -5.21
CA CYS A 386 -10.46 9.47 -6.41
C CYS A 386 -9.21 10.31 -6.14
N SER A 387 -9.17 11.00 -5.00
CA SER A 387 -8.00 11.80 -4.59
C SER A 387 -6.76 10.92 -4.37
N GLY A 388 -6.93 9.73 -3.78
CA GLY A 388 -5.85 8.75 -3.62
C GLY A 388 -5.27 8.29 -4.97
N LEU A 389 -6.13 8.05 -5.97
CA LEU A 389 -5.71 7.70 -7.33
C LEU A 389 -4.93 8.84 -8.00
N LEU A 390 -5.45 10.06 -7.95
CA LEU A 390 -4.79 11.23 -8.55
C LEU A 390 -3.42 11.49 -7.92
N LEU A 391 -3.32 11.42 -6.59
CA LEU A 391 -2.05 11.59 -5.88
C LEU A 391 -1.04 10.47 -6.21
N SER A 392 -1.49 9.21 -6.26
CA SER A 392 -0.64 8.09 -6.65
C SER A 392 -0.07 8.27 -8.07
N SER A 393 -0.93 8.65 -9.02
CA SER A 393 -0.52 8.93 -10.40
C SER A 393 0.46 10.11 -10.49
N HIS A 394 0.14 11.21 -9.82
CA HIS A 394 0.99 12.40 -9.80
C HIS A 394 2.40 12.08 -9.28
N TYR A 395 2.49 11.41 -8.12
CA TYR A 395 3.79 11.06 -7.56
C TYR A 395 4.55 10.04 -8.39
N MET A 396 3.88 9.10 -9.06
CA MET A 396 4.55 8.18 -9.98
C MET A 396 5.14 8.91 -11.19
N GLN A 397 4.40 9.85 -11.77
CA GLN A 397 4.90 10.68 -12.88
C GLN A 397 6.11 11.51 -12.46
N THR A 398 6.05 12.15 -11.29
CA THR A 398 7.20 12.90 -10.74
C THR A 398 8.38 11.98 -10.45
N ALA A 399 8.15 10.77 -9.94
CA ALA A 399 9.21 9.81 -9.66
C ALA A 399 9.99 9.44 -10.94
N GLN A 400 9.27 9.14 -12.03
CA GLN A 400 9.86 8.70 -13.30
C GLN A 400 10.76 9.75 -13.98
N GLN A 401 10.57 11.03 -13.65
CA GLN A 401 11.42 12.13 -14.17
C GLN A 401 12.87 12.04 -13.66
N THR A 402 13.07 11.49 -12.46
CA THR A 402 14.39 11.46 -11.80
C THR A 402 14.87 10.04 -11.48
N LEU A 403 13.97 9.06 -11.46
CA LEU A 403 14.25 7.64 -11.25
C LEU A 403 13.63 6.82 -12.37
N ASN A 404 14.44 6.45 -13.35
CA ASN A 404 14.06 5.64 -14.51
C ASN A 404 15.15 4.63 -14.87
N LEU A 405 14.87 3.71 -15.81
CA LEU A 405 15.79 2.64 -16.18
C LEU A 405 17.16 3.15 -16.68
N PRO A 406 17.26 4.18 -17.54
CA PRO A 406 18.55 4.77 -17.91
C PRO A 406 19.37 5.26 -16.71
N ILE A 407 18.75 5.98 -15.77
CA ILE A 407 19.41 6.44 -14.54
C ILE A 407 19.87 5.25 -13.69
N MET A 408 19.04 4.22 -13.53
CA MET A 408 19.42 3.01 -12.81
C MET A 408 20.57 2.25 -13.47
N ALA A 409 20.57 2.11 -14.79
CA ALA A 409 21.62 1.42 -15.52
C ALA A 409 22.96 2.15 -15.42
N ARG A 410 22.93 3.49 -15.47
CA ARG A 410 24.12 4.33 -15.43
C ARG A 410 24.73 4.45 -14.03
N TYR A 411 23.88 4.60 -13.02
CA TYR A 411 24.31 5.02 -11.68
C TYR A 411 24.10 4.00 -10.58
N TYR A 412 23.23 3.03 -10.81
CA TYR A 412 22.93 1.95 -9.86
C TYR A 412 22.96 0.57 -10.55
N PRO A 413 24.02 0.26 -11.33
CA PRO A 413 24.07 -0.95 -12.15
C PRO A 413 23.95 -2.23 -11.33
N ARG A 414 24.48 -2.28 -10.09
CA ARG A 414 24.34 -3.46 -9.23
C ARG A 414 22.90 -3.63 -8.75
N THR A 415 22.26 -2.54 -8.33
CA THR A 415 20.84 -2.57 -7.94
C THR A 415 19.96 -2.95 -9.12
N LEU A 416 20.22 -2.41 -10.32
CA LEU A 416 19.50 -2.79 -11.54
C LEU A 416 19.69 -4.27 -11.88
N ALA A 417 20.92 -4.78 -11.85
CA ALA A 417 21.20 -6.19 -12.12
C ALA A 417 20.44 -7.12 -11.17
N ARG A 418 20.37 -6.79 -9.87
CA ARG A 418 19.58 -7.55 -8.89
C ARG A 418 18.09 -7.61 -9.23
N MET A 419 17.54 -6.59 -9.89
CA MET A 419 16.15 -6.54 -10.33
C MET A 419 15.93 -7.24 -11.68
N MET A 420 16.86 -7.12 -12.63
CA MET A 420 16.72 -7.71 -13.97
C MET A 420 16.89 -9.23 -13.96
N TYR A 421 17.74 -9.75 -13.09
CA TYR A 421 18.04 -11.20 -13.00
C TYR A 421 17.30 -11.93 -11.88
N THR A 422 16.20 -11.33 -11.41
CA THR A 422 15.39 -11.88 -10.33
C THR A 422 14.49 -13.02 -10.81
N THR A 423 14.30 -13.99 -9.93
CA THR A 423 13.29 -15.05 -10.07
C THR A 423 12.05 -14.80 -9.21
N LEU A 424 12.05 -13.70 -8.45
CA LEU A 424 10.96 -13.29 -7.59
C LEU A 424 9.87 -12.58 -8.39
N GLY A 425 8.62 -12.83 -8.03
CA GLY A 425 7.47 -12.18 -8.64
C GLY A 425 7.02 -10.93 -7.88
N PRO A 426 6.05 -10.18 -8.42
CA PRO A 426 5.46 -9.02 -7.74
C PRO A 426 4.90 -9.34 -6.35
N GLN A 427 4.48 -10.59 -6.09
CA GLN A 427 3.86 -11.01 -4.83
C GLN A 427 4.87 -11.48 -3.78
N ASP A 428 6.14 -11.64 -4.17
CA ASP A 428 7.21 -12.22 -3.35
C ASP A 428 7.93 -11.14 -2.51
N GLU A 429 7.28 -10.01 -2.20
CA GLU A 429 7.84 -8.87 -1.44
C GLU A 429 8.37 -9.24 -0.05
N HIS A 430 7.87 -10.35 0.49
CA HIS A 430 8.22 -10.85 1.82
C HIS A 430 9.47 -11.74 1.83
N GLU A 431 9.94 -12.17 0.65
CA GLU A 431 11.06 -13.11 0.53
C GLU A 431 12.42 -12.47 0.88
N PRO A 432 12.79 -11.29 0.36
CA PRO A 432 14.10 -10.70 0.64
C PRO A 432 14.20 -10.14 2.05
N ASP A 433 15.37 -10.31 2.66
CA ASP A 433 15.69 -9.60 3.88
C ASP A 433 15.97 -8.13 3.56
N PHE A 434 15.41 -7.23 4.36
CA PHE A 434 15.68 -5.80 4.26
C PHE A 434 17.16 -5.43 4.41
N GLN A 435 17.94 -6.30 5.03
CA GLN A 435 19.39 -6.12 5.22
C GLN A 435 20.23 -6.90 4.21
N ASP A 436 19.65 -7.68 3.29
CA ASP A 436 20.41 -8.46 2.31
C ASP A 436 20.97 -7.56 1.19
N ASP A 437 22.30 -7.47 1.13
CA ASP A 437 23.05 -6.66 0.18
C ASP A 437 23.18 -7.31 -1.19
N ASP A 438 23.00 -8.63 -1.25
CA ASP A 438 23.29 -9.44 -2.43
C ASP A 438 22.06 -10.18 -2.95
N GLY A 439 20.99 -10.27 -2.16
CA GLY A 439 19.76 -10.96 -2.50
C GLY A 439 19.04 -10.40 -3.73
N GLU A 440 18.17 -11.20 -4.30
CA GLU A 440 17.29 -10.81 -5.42
C GLU A 440 16.41 -9.60 -5.06
N LEU A 441 16.15 -8.74 -6.05
CA LEU A 441 15.22 -7.62 -5.94
C LEU A 441 14.17 -7.72 -7.05
N PHE A 442 13.07 -7.01 -6.95
CA PHE A 442 12.09 -6.92 -8.03
C PHE A 442 11.78 -5.45 -8.32
N TRP A 443 11.63 -5.12 -9.61
CA TRP A 443 11.26 -3.76 -10.01
C TRP A 443 9.83 -3.47 -9.57
N PRO A 444 9.58 -2.42 -8.75
CA PRO A 444 8.24 -2.12 -8.26
C PRO A 444 7.21 -2.00 -9.39
N SER A 445 6.08 -2.70 -9.22
CA SER A 445 5.02 -2.74 -10.22
C SER A 445 4.12 -1.49 -10.16
N GLN A 446 2.92 -1.57 -10.74
CA GLN A 446 1.97 -0.45 -10.72
C GLN A 446 1.47 -0.18 -9.28
N ALA A 447 1.72 1.03 -8.78
CA ALA A 447 1.32 1.47 -7.44
C ALA A 447 -0.19 1.27 -7.15
N ILE A 448 -1.04 1.37 -8.18
CA ILE A 448 -2.50 1.23 -8.06
C ILE A 448 -2.95 -0.13 -7.53
N THR A 449 -2.11 -1.16 -7.65
CA THR A 449 -2.39 -2.50 -7.12
C THR A 449 -2.36 -2.54 -5.58
N GLY A 450 -1.81 -1.49 -4.94
CA GLY A 450 -1.56 -1.40 -3.50
C GLY A 450 -0.49 -2.35 -2.96
N GLU A 451 0.18 -3.05 -3.86
CA GLU A 451 1.39 -3.86 -3.62
C GLU A 451 2.62 -3.13 -4.18
N GLY A 452 3.80 -3.67 -3.94
CA GLY A 452 5.10 -3.19 -4.41
C GLY A 452 5.82 -2.26 -3.44
N LEU A 453 5.19 -1.82 -2.34
CA LEU A 453 5.82 -0.89 -1.41
C LEU A 453 7.04 -1.49 -0.70
N GLY A 454 7.02 -2.80 -0.41
CA GLY A 454 8.18 -3.53 0.10
C GLY A 454 9.31 -3.51 -0.91
N TRP A 455 9.00 -3.76 -2.19
CA TRP A 455 9.97 -3.66 -3.29
C TRP A 455 10.59 -2.28 -3.43
N VAL A 456 9.80 -1.20 -3.34
CA VAL A 456 10.32 0.18 -3.39
C VAL A 456 11.32 0.41 -2.27
N CYS A 457 11.03 -0.05 -1.05
CA CYS A 457 11.93 0.11 0.09
C CYS A 457 13.22 -0.69 -0.10
N LEU A 458 13.12 -1.95 -0.55
CA LEU A 458 14.28 -2.83 -0.79
C LEU A 458 15.19 -2.29 -1.90
N MET A 459 14.59 -1.82 -3.01
CA MET A 459 15.30 -1.13 -4.08
C MET A 459 15.99 0.12 -3.54
N GLY A 460 15.27 0.94 -2.77
CA GLY A 460 15.83 2.15 -2.15
C GLY A 460 17.02 1.86 -1.25
N MET A 461 16.96 0.80 -0.45
CA MET A 461 18.06 0.38 0.42
C MET A 461 19.29 -0.05 -0.39
N ALA A 462 19.08 -0.80 -1.47
CA ALA A 462 20.15 -1.20 -2.37
C ALA A 462 20.80 0.01 -3.04
N MET A 463 20.01 0.99 -3.49
CA MET A 463 20.52 2.25 -4.07
C MET A 463 21.37 3.02 -3.05
N VAL A 464 20.89 3.19 -1.82
CA VAL A 464 21.63 3.89 -0.75
C VAL A 464 22.97 3.21 -0.47
N LYS A 465 23.00 1.88 -0.39
CA LYS A 465 24.23 1.12 -0.12
C LYS A 465 25.20 1.17 -1.29
N GLU A 466 24.71 1.05 -2.52
CA GLU A 466 25.53 1.12 -3.73
C GLU A 466 26.19 2.50 -3.88
N PHE A 467 25.40 3.57 -3.81
CA PHE A 467 25.92 4.94 -3.89
C PHE A 467 26.80 5.29 -2.69
N GLY A 468 26.38 4.92 -1.48
CA GLY A 468 27.10 5.22 -0.26
C GLY A 468 28.46 4.53 -0.15
N LYS A 469 28.64 3.38 -0.81
CA LYS A 469 29.90 2.60 -0.77
C LYS A 469 31.11 3.42 -1.21
N GLU A 470 30.98 4.24 -2.24
CA GLU A 470 32.06 5.11 -2.74
C GLU A 470 32.53 6.12 -1.70
N TYR A 471 31.64 6.53 -0.81
CA TYR A 471 31.90 7.50 0.24
C TYR A 471 32.14 6.84 1.60
N GLY A 472 32.24 5.51 1.65
CA GLY A 472 32.44 4.75 2.88
C GLY A 472 31.24 4.73 3.81
N TYR A 473 30.01 4.90 3.31
CA TYR A 473 28.79 4.78 4.11
C TYR A 473 28.66 3.38 4.73
N GLN A 474 28.41 3.33 6.04
CA GLN A 474 28.33 2.14 6.89
C GLN A 474 26.91 1.91 7.45
N GLY A 475 25.92 2.72 7.05
CA GLY A 475 24.55 2.58 7.56
C GLY A 475 24.47 2.73 9.08
N VAL A 476 23.76 1.80 9.72
CA VAL A 476 23.53 1.80 11.18
C VAL A 476 24.82 1.67 11.98
N ASP A 477 25.86 1.04 11.43
CA ASP A 477 27.13 0.86 12.14
C ASP A 477 27.95 2.17 12.21
N GLY A 478 27.68 3.11 11.29
CA GLY A 478 28.34 4.41 11.24
C GLY A 478 27.63 5.54 11.99
N VAL A 479 26.48 5.27 12.62
CA VAL A 479 25.62 6.33 13.22
C VAL A 479 26.27 7.00 14.41
N VAL A 480 26.00 8.29 14.57
CA VAL A 480 26.33 9.02 15.80
C VAL A 480 25.44 8.49 16.94
N PRO A 481 26.01 7.91 18.01
CA PRO A 481 25.21 7.32 19.08
C PRO A 481 24.49 8.41 19.88
N ARG A 482 23.21 8.17 20.17
CA ARG A 482 22.43 9.03 21.07
C ARG A 482 22.89 8.84 22.51
N VAL A 483 23.07 9.94 23.23
CA VAL A 483 23.37 9.89 24.67
C VAL A 483 22.05 9.82 25.45
N ASN A 484 21.97 8.92 26.43
CA ASN A 484 20.82 8.86 27.34
C ASN A 484 20.62 10.23 28.02
N GLY A 485 19.44 10.83 27.86
CA GLY A 485 19.09 12.12 28.44
C GLY A 485 19.12 13.32 27.50
N GLU A 486 19.56 13.17 26.24
CA GLU A 486 19.34 14.23 25.24
C GLU A 486 17.87 14.22 24.81
N ASP A 487 17.14 15.22 25.25
CA ASP A 487 15.78 15.51 24.80
C ASP A 487 15.81 15.82 23.30
N MET A 488 14.97 15.11 22.55
CA MET A 488 14.63 15.45 21.16
C MET A 488 13.82 16.75 21.15
N HIS A 489 14.43 17.86 21.54
CA HIS A 489 13.80 19.17 21.47
C HIS A 489 13.61 19.54 19.99
N GLY A 490 12.43 19.23 19.44
CA GLY A 490 11.96 19.88 18.22
C GLY A 490 11.11 19.08 17.25
N PHE A 491 10.98 17.75 17.38
CA PHE A 491 10.12 17.00 16.47
C PHE A 491 9.26 15.99 17.23
N PRO A 492 7.92 16.03 17.07
CA PRO A 492 7.03 15.09 17.70
C PRO A 492 7.39 13.68 17.26
N GLU A 493 7.64 12.80 18.22
CA GLU A 493 7.72 11.37 17.97
C GLU A 493 6.40 10.94 17.31
N PRO A 494 6.42 10.11 16.24
CA PRO A 494 5.19 9.57 15.68
C PRO A 494 4.50 8.71 16.74
N ARG A 495 3.59 9.33 17.49
CA ARG A 495 2.82 8.67 18.53
C ARG A 495 1.83 7.75 17.85
N PHE A 496 2.13 6.46 17.85
CA PHE A 496 1.08 5.46 17.75
C PHE A 496 0.23 5.60 19.01
N VAL A 497 -0.95 6.19 18.88
CA VAL A 497 -1.99 6.05 19.90
C VAL A 497 -2.36 4.56 19.87
N PRO A 498 -2.13 3.79 20.95
CA PRO A 498 -2.59 2.42 21.00
C PRO A 498 -4.11 2.46 20.87
N HIS A 499 -4.65 2.01 19.74
CA HIS A 499 -6.09 1.80 19.64
C HIS A 499 -6.37 0.49 20.36
N THR A 500 -7.02 0.59 21.52
CA THR A 500 -7.77 -0.52 22.11
C THR A 500 -8.67 -1.10 21.02
N ARG A 501 -8.43 -2.38 20.69
CA ARG A 501 -9.24 -3.13 19.73
C ARG A 501 -10.71 -3.14 20.12
#